data_AF-A0A2G2PPZ9-F1
#
_entry.id   AF-A0A2G2PPZ9-F1
#
_cell.length_a   1.000
_cell.length_b   1.000
_cell.length_c   1.000
_cell.angle_alpha   90.00
_cell.angle_beta   90.00
_cell.angle_gamma   90.00
#
_symmetry.space_group_name_H-M   'P 1'
#
loop_
_entity.id
_entity.type
_entity.pdbx_description
1 polymer ?
#
loop_
_entity_poly.entity_id
_entity_poly.type
_entity_poly.pdbx_seq_one_letter_code
_entity_poly.pdbx_strand_id
1 'polypeptide(L)'
;MGSQFAELTAETALTVFTVENGLDPYVQQVKDEVNSFEHDLSTKAGRGRSASLAAKVAKMKVKLDNLGKDLVAEWKSNSKKVDGTRKKMRDDLDELKVIARKPLSDWEDEQQKIEDEKQAKLEAEMKAAQVESDHEIGLLMNEKIDRDLADEKIRVEAQEKAEAERIDRERLEREDLLKQEAAATAKAEAERIARETEQRIENEKQEAIQREEAAKQAQANAEREAIVAQEREKYAAEQAEAQRKQDAINAEQNRLEAIEQAKQTQIKAQKDRQDAEIAEAKRREADKKYMAGVHNAILKVLTDNGISKEDGKTMIKLAATARLPQLTINY
;
A
#
# COMPACT_ATOMS: atom_id res chain seq x y z
N MET A 1 35.20 -10.52 -58.90
CA MET A 1 33.83 -10.04 -58.59
C MET A 1 33.74 -9.88 -57.08
N GLY A 2 33.45 -8.68 -56.59
CA GLY A 2 33.35 -8.45 -55.15
C GLY A 2 32.00 -8.96 -54.64
N SER A 3 31.99 -10.07 -53.90
CA SER A 3 30.80 -10.51 -53.18
C SER A 3 30.33 -9.38 -52.24
N GLN A 4 29.07 -9.01 -52.40
CA GLN A 4 28.34 -8.10 -51.52
C GLN A 4 27.54 -8.96 -50.55
N PHE A 5 27.73 -8.75 -49.26
CA PHE A 5 26.88 -9.37 -48.25
C PHE A 5 25.43 -8.95 -48.46
N ALA A 6 24.46 -9.85 -48.21
CA ALA A 6 23.05 -9.49 -48.28
C ALA A 6 22.77 -8.35 -47.28
N GLU A 7 22.27 -7.22 -47.78
CA GLU A 7 21.97 -6.08 -46.93
C GLU A 7 20.62 -6.28 -46.25
N LEU A 8 20.65 -6.39 -44.92
CA LEU A 8 19.44 -6.29 -44.11
C LEU A 8 18.92 -4.84 -44.20
N THR A 9 17.72 -4.67 -44.74
CA THR A 9 17.02 -3.38 -44.80
C THR A 9 16.24 -3.14 -43.51
N ALA A 10 15.95 -1.87 -43.18
CA ALA A 10 15.21 -1.52 -41.97
C ALA A 10 13.80 -2.17 -41.91
N GLU A 11 13.16 -2.37 -43.06
CA GLU A 11 11.84 -2.98 -43.17
C GLU A 11 11.82 -4.48 -42.84
N THR A 12 12.90 -5.20 -43.19
CA THR A 12 13.06 -6.63 -42.85
C THR A 12 13.73 -6.84 -41.49
N ALA A 13 14.33 -5.80 -40.91
CA ALA A 13 15.02 -5.88 -39.63
C ALA A 13 14.06 -6.30 -38.51
N LEU A 14 12.85 -5.71 -38.43
CA LEU A 14 11.86 -6.08 -37.42
C LEU A 14 11.61 -7.61 -37.41
N THR A 15 11.27 -8.18 -38.56
CA THR A 15 10.98 -9.61 -38.70
C THR A 15 12.19 -10.47 -38.35
N VAL A 16 13.37 -10.11 -38.86
CA VAL A 16 14.61 -10.86 -38.65
C VAL A 16 15.09 -10.84 -37.20
N PHE A 17 14.92 -9.72 -36.49
CA PHE A 17 15.31 -9.59 -35.07
C PHE A 17 14.27 -10.18 -34.09
N THR A 18 13.01 -10.36 -34.52
CA THR A 18 11.95 -10.93 -33.67
C THR A 18 11.81 -12.45 -33.73
N VAL A 19 12.40 -13.10 -34.74
CA VAL A 19 12.31 -14.55 -34.94
C VAL A 19 13.54 -15.24 -34.36
N GLU A 20 13.32 -16.37 -33.68
CA GLU A 20 14.41 -17.21 -33.16
C GLU A 20 15.34 -17.63 -34.31
N ASN A 21 16.64 -17.38 -34.16
CA ASN A 21 17.67 -17.64 -35.18
C ASN A 21 17.47 -16.89 -36.52
N GLY A 22 16.69 -15.80 -36.55
CA GLY A 22 16.45 -15.03 -37.78
C GLY A 22 17.70 -14.40 -38.39
N LEU A 23 18.73 -14.12 -37.59
CA LEU A 23 20.02 -13.58 -38.05
C LEU A 23 20.99 -14.66 -38.57
N ASP A 24 20.73 -15.94 -38.28
CA ASP A 24 21.65 -17.03 -38.59
C ASP A 24 21.98 -17.13 -40.09
N PRO A 25 21.04 -16.94 -41.04
CA PRO A 25 21.36 -16.95 -42.47
C PRO A 25 22.36 -15.86 -42.88
N TYR A 26 22.24 -14.66 -42.29
CA TYR A 26 23.14 -13.53 -42.58
C TYR A 26 24.53 -13.77 -41.99
N VAL A 27 24.58 -14.31 -40.77
CA VAL A 27 25.85 -14.68 -40.13
C VAL A 27 26.51 -15.86 -40.87
N GLN A 28 25.72 -16.80 -41.38
CA GLN A 28 26.22 -17.94 -42.14
C GLN A 28 26.81 -17.51 -43.48
N GLN A 29 26.18 -16.58 -44.20
CA GLN A 29 26.76 -16.00 -45.41
C GLN A 29 28.13 -15.35 -45.15
N VAL A 30 28.27 -14.66 -44.02
CA VAL A 30 29.57 -14.07 -43.62
C VAL A 30 30.61 -15.15 -43.30
N LYS A 31 30.21 -16.22 -42.61
CA LYS A 31 31.10 -17.36 -42.33
C LYS A 31 31.57 -18.02 -43.62
N ASP A 32 30.66 -18.24 -44.58
CA ASP A 32 30.98 -18.90 -45.84
C ASP A 32 31.91 -18.05 -46.71
N GLU A 33 31.71 -16.72 -46.75
CA GLU A 33 32.60 -15.80 -47.47
C GLU A 33 33.99 -15.71 -46.82
N VAL A 34 34.08 -15.79 -45.49
CA VAL A 34 35.37 -15.84 -44.78
C VAL A 34 36.09 -17.16 -45.02
N ASN A 35 35.38 -18.29 -44.96
CA ASN A 35 35.97 -19.62 -45.12
C ASN A 35 36.40 -19.92 -46.56
N SER A 36 35.71 -19.33 -47.56
CA SER A 36 36.04 -19.50 -48.98
C SER A 36 37.14 -18.55 -49.46
N PHE A 37 37.55 -17.58 -48.64
CA PHE A 37 38.57 -16.61 -49.03
C PHE A 37 39.99 -17.15 -48.79
N GLU A 38 40.77 -17.33 -49.86
CA GLU A 38 42.17 -17.73 -49.75
C GLU A 38 43.07 -16.56 -49.26
N HIS A 39 43.70 -16.76 -48.11
CA HIS A 39 44.60 -15.78 -47.51
C HIS A 39 46.03 -15.91 -48.05
N ASP A 40 46.35 -15.19 -49.12
CA ASP A 40 47.75 -15.01 -49.53
C ASP A 40 48.46 -13.98 -48.62
N LEU A 41 49.31 -14.47 -47.71
CA LEU A 41 50.10 -13.64 -46.80
C LEU A 41 51.48 -13.26 -47.35
N SER A 42 51.89 -13.85 -48.49
CA SER A 42 53.22 -13.64 -49.07
C SER A 42 53.35 -12.24 -49.69
N THR A 43 52.26 -11.72 -50.28
CA THR A 43 52.24 -10.42 -50.96
C THR A 43 51.59 -9.32 -50.11
N LYS A 44 52.06 -8.05 -50.28
CA LYS A 44 51.43 -6.88 -49.64
C LYS A 44 49.97 -6.72 -50.07
N ALA A 45 49.66 -7.04 -51.33
CA ALA A 45 48.31 -7.00 -51.88
C ALA A 45 47.40 -8.08 -51.26
N GLY A 46 47.90 -9.30 -51.06
CA GLY A 46 47.17 -10.37 -50.38
C GLY A 46 46.84 -10.04 -48.92
N ARG A 47 47.81 -9.51 -48.16
CA ARG A 47 47.58 -8.98 -46.79
C ARG A 47 46.54 -7.86 -46.78
N GLY A 48 46.56 -6.96 -47.77
CA GLY A 48 45.57 -5.89 -47.92
C GLY A 48 44.15 -6.40 -48.20
N ARG A 49 44.01 -7.47 -48.99
CA ARG A 49 42.70 -8.10 -49.23
C ARG A 49 42.13 -8.77 -47.98
N SER A 50 42.97 -9.46 -47.20
CA SER A 50 42.57 -10.04 -45.90
C SER A 50 42.12 -8.96 -44.90
N ALA A 51 42.84 -7.85 -44.82
CA ALA A 51 42.44 -6.70 -44.00
C ALA A 51 41.12 -6.08 -44.47
N SER A 52 40.89 -6.02 -45.78
CA SER A 52 39.65 -5.51 -46.35
C SER A 52 38.45 -6.40 -46.04
N LEU A 53 38.62 -7.73 -46.07
CA LEU A 53 37.59 -8.68 -45.67
C LEU A 53 37.21 -8.50 -44.20
N ALA A 54 38.21 -8.44 -43.31
CA ALA A 54 37.99 -8.19 -41.88
C ALA A 54 37.26 -6.86 -41.64
N ALA A 55 37.63 -5.81 -42.37
CA ALA A 55 36.95 -4.51 -42.28
C ALA A 55 35.48 -4.57 -42.74
N LYS A 56 35.15 -5.38 -43.77
CA LYS A 56 33.75 -5.56 -44.18
C LYS A 56 32.95 -6.32 -43.11
N VAL A 57 33.51 -7.38 -42.52
CA VAL A 57 32.86 -8.12 -41.41
C VAL A 57 32.61 -7.19 -40.23
N ALA A 58 33.59 -6.34 -39.87
CA ALA A 58 33.43 -5.35 -38.81
C ALA A 58 32.32 -4.33 -39.12
N LYS A 59 32.22 -3.83 -40.36
CA LYS A 59 31.16 -2.91 -40.78
C LYS A 59 29.78 -3.56 -40.72
N MET A 60 29.66 -4.81 -41.18
CA MET A 60 28.42 -5.59 -41.12
C MET A 60 27.95 -5.78 -39.67
N LYS A 61 28.87 -6.18 -38.76
CA LYS A 61 28.58 -6.30 -37.33
C LYS A 61 28.01 -5.00 -36.76
N VAL A 62 28.67 -3.86 -37.03
CA VAL A 62 28.23 -2.55 -36.52
C VAL A 62 26.88 -2.14 -37.10
N LYS A 63 26.64 -2.40 -38.40
CA LYS A 63 25.35 -2.09 -39.06
C LYS A 63 24.21 -2.89 -38.44
N LEU A 64 24.38 -4.19 -38.23
CA LEU A 64 23.36 -5.05 -37.61
C LEU A 64 23.10 -4.65 -36.15
N ASP A 65 24.14 -4.36 -35.37
CA ASP A 65 24.00 -3.91 -33.98
C ASP A 65 23.24 -2.58 -33.87
N ASN A 66 23.54 -1.61 -34.75
CA ASN A 66 22.82 -0.33 -34.77
C ASN A 66 21.35 -0.50 -35.18
N LEU A 67 21.03 -1.33 -36.18
CA LEU A 67 19.64 -1.61 -36.56
C LEU A 67 18.84 -2.21 -35.41
N GLY A 68 19.43 -3.14 -34.64
CA GLY A 68 18.78 -3.69 -33.45
C GLY A 68 18.56 -2.64 -32.35
N LYS A 69 19.55 -1.74 -32.13
CA LYS A 69 19.42 -0.62 -31.17
C LYS A 69 18.33 0.36 -31.56
N ASP A 70 18.27 0.74 -32.84
CA ASP A 70 17.27 1.68 -33.35
C ASP A 70 15.85 1.10 -33.23
N LEU A 71 15.69 -0.20 -33.53
CA LEU A 71 14.42 -0.92 -33.35
C LEU A 71 13.94 -0.88 -31.89
N VAL A 72 14.83 -1.18 -30.94
CA VAL A 72 14.52 -1.14 -29.51
C VAL A 72 14.22 0.29 -29.04
N ALA A 73 14.93 1.29 -29.56
CA ALA A 73 14.67 2.69 -29.25
C ALA A 73 13.28 3.12 -29.74
N GLU A 74 12.90 2.72 -30.96
CA GLU A 74 11.57 2.99 -31.50
C GLU A 74 10.48 2.29 -30.69
N TRP A 75 10.66 1.02 -30.33
CA TRP A 75 9.72 0.29 -29.46
C TRP A 75 9.52 0.97 -28.10
N LYS A 76 10.61 1.42 -27.45
CA LYS A 76 10.52 2.16 -26.19
C LYS A 76 9.78 3.48 -26.36
N SER A 77 10.04 4.19 -27.45
CA SER A 77 9.33 5.44 -27.79
C SER A 77 7.83 5.18 -28.00
N ASN A 78 7.47 4.15 -28.76
CA ASN A 78 6.09 3.76 -29.01
C ASN A 78 5.40 3.28 -27.73
N SER A 79 6.06 2.48 -26.89
CA SER A 79 5.55 2.09 -25.57
C SER A 79 5.23 3.32 -24.71
N LYS A 80 6.13 4.31 -24.66
CA LYS A 80 5.91 5.55 -23.91
C LYS A 80 4.72 6.35 -24.44
N LYS A 81 4.53 6.41 -25.77
CA LYS A 81 3.37 7.06 -26.39
C LYS A 81 2.06 6.33 -26.04
N VAL A 82 2.06 5.01 -26.08
CA VAL A 82 0.89 4.18 -25.73
C VAL A 82 0.51 4.40 -24.27
N ASP A 83 1.48 4.34 -23.34
CA ASP A 83 1.21 4.55 -21.92
C ASP A 83 0.75 5.99 -21.62
N GLY A 84 1.33 6.99 -22.30
CA GLY A 84 0.86 8.37 -22.21
C GLY A 84 -0.59 8.53 -22.68
N THR A 85 -0.94 7.90 -23.81
CA THR A 85 -2.32 7.93 -24.35
C THR A 85 -3.30 7.21 -23.43
N ARG A 86 -2.90 6.05 -22.87
CA ARG A 86 -3.71 5.30 -21.91
C ARG A 86 -3.96 6.08 -20.63
N LYS A 87 -2.95 6.80 -20.13
CA LYS A 87 -3.10 7.67 -18.96
C LYS A 87 -4.12 8.76 -19.25
N LYS A 88 -3.93 9.50 -20.34
CA LYS A 88 -4.85 10.58 -20.74
C LYS A 88 -6.29 10.08 -20.87
N MET A 89 -6.48 8.95 -21.55
CA MET A 89 -7.80 8.33 -21.69
C MET A 89 -8.44 7.98 -20.34
N ARG A 90 -7.67 7.49 -19.37
CA ARG A 90 -8.18 7.22 -18.02
C ARG A 90 -8.60 8.51 -17.32
N ASP A 91 -7.74 9.52 -17.34
CA ASP A 91 -7.98 10.81 -16.69
C ASP A 91 -9.24 11.49 -17.28
N ASP A 92 -9.37 11.50 -18.62
CA ASP A 92 -10.53 12.03 -19.33
C ASP A 92 -11.83 11.27 -18.98
N LEU A 93 -11.77 9.94 -18.87
CA LEU A 93 -12.93 9.12 -18.49
C LEU A 93 -13.34 9.28 -17.02
N ASP A 94 -12.37 9.44 -16.12
CA ASP A 94 -12.64 9.71 -14.70
C ASP A 94 -13.29 11.09 -14.53
N GLU A 95 -12.85 12.10 -15.27
CA GLU A 95 -13.50 13.42 -15.30
C GLU A 95 -14.95 13.31 -15.82
N LEU A 96 -15.17 12.61 -16.95
CA LEU A 96 -16.51 12.39 -17.48
C LEU A 96 -17.41 11.62 -16.53
N LYS A 97 -16.86 10.66 -15.77
CA LYS A 97 -17.59 9.94 -14.73
C LYS A 97 -18.05 10.87 -13.60
N VAL A 98 -17.19 11.78 -13.16
CA VAL A 98 -17.56 12.80 -12.15
C VAL A 98 -18.69 13.69 -12.68
N ILE A 99 -18.56 14.18 -13.92
CA ILE A 99 -19.60 14.99 -14.56
C ILE A 99 -20.91 14.20 -14.70
N ALA A 100 -20.84 12.94 -15.10
CA ALA A 100 -22.02 12.09 -15.24
C ALA A 100 -22.71 11.79 -13.90
N ARG A 101 -21.95 11.71 -12.79
CA ARG A 101 -22.49 11.50 -11.45
C ARG A 101 -23.01 12.79 -10.80
N LYS A 102 -22.51 13.95 -11.24
CA LYS A 102 -22.85 15.25 -10.65
C LYS A 102 -24.36 15.53 -10.54
N PRO A 103 -25.20 15.30 -11.57
CA PRO A 103 -26.65 15.52 -11.44
C PRO A 103 -27.30 14.67 -10.34
N LEU A 104 -26.81 13.44 -10.13
CA LEU A 104 -27.30 12.58 -9.06
C LEU A 104 -26.86 13.10 -7.69
N SER A 105 -25.59 13.49 -7.55
CA SER A 105 -25.08 14.05 -6.30
C SER A 105 -25.76 15.38 -5.93
N ASP A 106 -25.96 16.27 -6.91
CA ASP A 106 -26.68 17.53 -6.70
C ASP A 106 -28.14 17.27 -6.27
N TRP A 107 -28.78 16.21 -6.80
CA TRP A 107 -30.12 15.79 -6.38
C TRP A 107 -30.14 15.17 -4.97
N GLU A 108 -29.18 14.30 -4.65
CA GLU A 108 -29.01 13.70 -3.31
C GLU A 108 -28.81 14.79 -2.25
N ASP A 109 -27.96 15.79 -2.52
CA ASP A 109 -27.71 16.93 -1.63
C ASP A 109 -28.97 17.78 -1.43
N GLU A 110 -29.76 17.99 -2.50
CA GLU A 110 -31.02 18.73 -2.40
C GLU A 110 -32.07 17.94 -1.61
N GLN A 111 -32.15 16.61 -1.80
CA GLN A 111 -33.05 15.78 -0.99
C GLN A 111 -32.66 15.82 0.50
N GLN A 112 -31.36 15.81 0.81
CA GLN A 112 -30.90 15.91 2.18
C GLN A 112 -31.31 17.24 2.80
N LYS A 113 -31.14 18.36 2.09
CA LYS A 113 -31.59 19.68 2.56
C LYS A 113 -33.08 19.75 2.81
N ILE A 114 -33.89 19.17 1.92
CA ILE A 114 -35.36 19.12 2.07
C ILE A 114 -35.72 18.32 3.32
N GLU A 115 -35.03 17.20 3.57
CA GLU A 115 -35.28 16.38 4.76
C GLU A 115 -34.86 17.10 6.04
N ASP A 116 -33.70 17.74 6.04
CA ASP A 116 -33.21 18.55 7.16
C ASP A 116 -34.16 19.72 7.45
N GLU A 117 -34.67 20.40 6.40
CA GLU A 117 -35.65 21.49 6.54
C GLU A 117 -37.00 20.97 7.08
N LYS A 118 -37.48 19.83 6.60
CA LYS A 118 -38.70 19.19 7.14
C LYS A 118 -38.53 18.82 8.60
N GLN A 119 -37.38 18.26 8.97
CA GLN A 119 -37.09 17.88 10.34
C GLN A 119 -37.03 19.12 11.25
N ALA A 120 -36.36 20.18 10.81
CA ALA A 120 -36.32 21.45 11.52
C ALA A 120 -37.72 22.07 11.68
N LYS A 121 -38.57 21.98 10.64
CA LYS A 121 -39.95 22.45 10.68
C LYS A 121 -40.80 21.63 11.66
N LEU A 122 -40.67 20.30 11.65
CA LEU A 122 -41.38 19.43 12.57
C LEU A 122 -40.97 19.71 14.02
N GLU A 123 -39.68 19.89 14.29
CA GLU A 123 -39.19 20.27 15.62
C GLU A 123 -39.71 21.64 16.06
N ALA A 124 -39.77 22.61 15.15
CA ALA A 124 -40.34 23.93 15.43
C ALA A 124 -41.85 23.84 15.73
N GLU A 125 -42.59 23.02 14.99
CA GLU A 125 -44.02 22.78 15.20
C GLU A 125 -44.29 22.08 16.54
N MET A 126 -43.52 21.03 16.87
CA MET A 126 -43.60 20.37 18.18
C MET A 126 -43.28 21.32 19.33
N LYS A 127 -42.25 22.17 19.18
CA LYS A 127 -41.94 23.20 20.19
C LYS A 127 -43.05 24.23 20.32
N ALA A 128 -43.66 24.66 19.22
CA ALA A 128 -44.77 25.61 19.26
C ALA A 128 -46.00 25.00 19.96
N ALA A 129 -46.35 23.74 19.65
CA ALA A 129 -47.42 23.02 20.32
C ALA A 129 -47.13 22.81 21.82
N GLN A 130 -45.88 22.53 22.19
CA GLN A 130 -45.47 22.44 23.59
C GLN A 130 -45.63 23.79 24.31
N VAL A 131 -45.23 24.89 23.69
CA VAL A 131 -45.40 26.24 24.26
C VAL A 131 -46.87 26.58 24.46
N GLU A 132 -47.75 26.24 23.52
CA GLU A 132 -49.19 26.46 23.64
C GLU A 132 -49.79 25.61 24.78
N SER A 133 -49.42 24.33 24.85
CA SER A 133 -49.83 23.43 25.94
C SER A 133 -49.34 23.94 27.31
N ASP A 134 -48.07 24.34 27.41
CA ASP A 134 -47.48 24.86 28.65
C ASP A 134 -48.15 26.20 29.05
N HIS A 135 -48.54 27.02 28.07
CA HIS A 135 -49.27 28.25 28.31
C HIS A 135 -50.68 28.00 28.86
N GLU A 136 -51.43 27.05 28.28
CA GLU A 136 -52.75 26.66 28.77
C GLU A 136 -52.68 26.10 30.21
N ILE A 137 -51.71 25.23 30.47
CA ILE A 137 -51.44 24.71 31.82
C ILE A 137 -51.13 25.86 32.79
N GLY A 138 -50.31 26.83 32.37
CA GLY A 138 -49.98 28.02 33.17
C GLY A 138 -51.22 28.85 33.52
N LEU A 139 -52.14 29.05 32.58
CA LEU A 139 -53.40 29.77 32.82
C LEU A 139 -54.30 29.02 33.82
N LEU A 140 -54.45 27.70 33.67
CA LEU A 140 -55.24 26.89 34.60
C LEU A 140 -54.63 26.88 36.02
N MET A 141 -53.30 26.87 36.13
CA MET A 141 -52.61 26.99 37.41
C MET A 141 -52.84 28.36 38.06
N ASN A 142 -52.79 29.44 37.28
CA ASN A 142 -53.10 30.79 37.79
C ASN A 142 -54.56 30.88 38.27
N GLU A 143 -55.53 30.38 37.50
CA GLU A 143 -56.94 30.38 37.91
C GLU A 143 -57.15 29.59 39.21
N LYS A 144 -56.45 28.45 39.36
CA LYS A 144 -56.49 27.68 40.60
C LYS A 144 -55.93 28.47 41.77
N ILE A 145 -54.79 29.14 41.60
CA ILE A 145 -54.19 29.98 42.65
C ILE A 145 -55.14 31.12 43.04
N ASP A 146 -55.77 31.78 42.07
CA ASP A 146 -56.73 32.85 42.33
C ASP A 146 -57.97 32.34 43.09
N ARG A 147 -58.44 31.13 42.76
CA ARG A 147 -59.54 30.46 43.47
C ARG A 147 -59.15 30.08 44.89
N ASP A 148 -57.97 29.48 45.08
CA ASP A 148 -57.45 29.10 46.39
C ASP A 148 -57.28 30.36 47.28
N LEU A 149 -56.82 31.47 46.71
CA LEU A 149 -56.74 32.77 47.40
C LEU A 149 -58.12 33.36 47.74
N ALA A 150 -59.11 33.21 46.86
CA ALA A 150 -60.48 33.66 47.12
C ALA A 150 -61.14 32.81 48.22
N ASP A 151 -60.98 31.49 48.17
CA ASP A 151 -61.48 30.56 49.19
C ASP A 151 -60.81 30.83 50.54
N GLU A 152 -59.51 31.14 50.56
CA GLU A 152 -58.81 31.53 51.78
C GLU A 152 -59.32 32.87 52.33
N LYS A 153 -59.58 33.86 51.48
CA LYS A 153 -60.21 35.12 51.92
C LYS A 153 -61.59 34.89 52.53
N ILE A 154 -62.42 34.05 51.91
CA ILE A 154 -63.74 33.69 52.44
C ILE A 154 -63.60 32.98 53.79
N ARG A 155 -62.62 32.08 53.94
CA ARG A 155 -62.34 31.41 55.22
C ARG A 155 -61.92 32.41 56.29
N VAL A 156 -61.03 33.34 55.97
CA VAL A 156 -60.58 34.40 56.89
C VAL A 156 -61.75 35.31 57.28
N GLU A 157 -62.57 35.77 56.33
CA GLU A 157 -63.75 36.60 56.63
C GLU A 157 -64.81 35.85 57.45
N ALA A 158 -65.02 34.55 57.19
CA ALA A 158 -65.91 33.72 57.98
C ALA A 158 -65.36 33.49 59.40
N GLN A 159 -64.05 33.36 59.56
CA GLN A 159 -63.39 33.31 60.86
C GLN A 159 -63.50 34.64 61.61
N GLU A 160 -63.31 35.78 60.95
CA GLU A 160 -63.46 37.11 61.54
C GLU A 160 -64.93 37.40 61.94
N LYS A 161 -65.90 36.95 61.14
CA LYS A 161 -67.33 37.08 61.46
C LYS A 161 -67.77 36.14 62.59
N ALA A 162 -67.25 34.92 62.59
CA ALA A 162 -67.44 33.97 63.69
C ALA A 162 -66.75 34.48 64.97
N GLU A 163 -65.62 35.19 64.87
CA GLU A 163 -64.95 35.86 65.98
C GLU A 163 -65.71 37.10 66.45
N ALA A 164 -66.32 37.88 65.57
CA ALA A 164 -67.18 39.02 65.92
C ALA A 164 -68.48 38.59 66.63
N GLU A 165 -69.12 37.51 66.17
CA GLU A 165 -70.26 36.89 66.89
C GLU A 165 -69.82 36.18 68.18
N ARG A 166 -68.57 35.70 68.25
CA ARG A 166 -67.96 35.25 69.51
C ARG A 166 -67.70 36.41 70.44
N ILE A 167 -67.25 37.58 69.98
CA ILE A 167 -66.95 38.78 70.79
C ILE A 167 -68.23 39.36 71.41
N ASP A 168 -69.38 39.31 70.73
CA ASP A 168 -70.67 39.75 71.29
C ASP A 168 -71.25 38.75 72.31
N ARG A 169 -70.89 37.46 72.19
CA ARG A 169 -71.19 36.42 73.21
C ARG A 169 -70.15 36.32 74.34
N GLU A 170 -68.89 36.68 74.07
CA GLU A 170 -67.74 36.64 74.99
C GLU A 170 -67.57 37.93 75.80
N ARG A 171 -68.38 38.96 75.57
CA ARG A 171 -68.52 40.09 76.51
C ARG A 171 -69.18 39.71 77.84
N LEU A 172 -69.77 38.52 77.94
CA LEU A 172 -70.39 38.03 79.18
C LEU A 172 -69.70 36.81 79.82
N GLU A 173 -68.84 36.08 79.09
CA GLU A 173 -68.29 34.80 79.60
C GLU A 173 -66.77 34.63 79.40
N ARG A 174 -66.03 35.70 79.08
CA ARG A 174 -64.57 35.62 78.85
C ARG A 174 -63.76 36.70 79.57
N GLU A 175 -64.07 36.98 80.83
CA GLU A 175 -63.11 37.71 81.66
C GLU A 175 -61.96 36.83 82.17
N ASP A 176 -62.08 35.49 82.24
CA ASP A 176 -61.12 34.76 83.10
C ASP A 176 -60.20 33.69 82.48
N LEU A 177 -60.48 33.02 81.34
CA LEU A 177 -59.75 31.76 81.09
C LEU A 177 -59.23 31.44 79.67
N LEU A 178 -59.29 32.34 78.68
CA LEU A 178 -58.85 32.01 77.31
C LEU A 178 -57.95 33.04 76.62
N LYS A 179 -56.97 33.59 77.35
CA LYS A 179 -55.88 34.41 76.76
C LYS A 179 -54.49 33.76 76.81
N GLN A 180 -54.32 32.58 77.40
CA GLN A 180 -52.98 31.99 77.56
C GLN A 180 -52.67 30.79 76.66
N GLU A 181 -53.64 30.17 75.98
CA GLU A 181 -53.36 28.95 75.19
C GLU A 181 -53.33 29.13 73.66
N ALA A 182 -53.90 30.20 73.09
CA ALA A 182 -53.92 30.40 71.63
C ALA A 182 -52.67 31.12 71.07
N ALA A 183 -51.84 31.74 71.91
CA ALA A 183 -50.62 32.44 71.47
C ALA A 183 -49.39 31.51 71.31
N ALA A 184 -49.46 30.28 71.83
CA ALA A 184 -48.36 29.32 71.77
C ALA A 184 -48.32 28.51 70.46
N THR A 185 -49.47 28.25 69.84
CA THR A 185 -49.55 27.46 68.60
C THR A 185 -49.29 28.29 67.34
N ALA A 186 -49.67 29.57 67.32
CA ALA A 186 -49.40 30.47 66.19
C ALA A 186 -47.90 30.81 66.01
N LYS A 187 -47.13 30.85 67.11
CA LYS A 187 -45.67 31.05 67.05
C LYS A 187 -44.91 29.81 66.58
N ALA A 188 -45.41 28.60 66.89
CA ALA A 188 -44.79 27.35 66.45
C ALA A 188 -44.95 27.09 64.94
N GLU A 189 -46.04 27.57 64.33
CA GLU A 189 -46.29 27.39 62.90
C GLU A 189 -45.56 28.42 62.02
N ALA A 190 -45.44 29.68 62.49
CA ALA A 190 -44.64 30.70 61.81
C ALA A 190 -43.13 30.37 61.81
N GLU A 191 -42.62 29.75 62.88
CA GLU A 191 -41.22 29.32 62.98
C GLU A 191 -40.92 28.09 62.12
N ARG A 192 -41.90 27.22 61.88
CA ARG A 192 -41.78 26.07 60.97
C ARG A 192 -41.68 26.50 59.51
N ILE A 193 -42.49 27.47 59.09
CA ILE A 193 -42.49 27.99 57.71
C ILE A 193 -41.21 28.80 57.43
N ALA A 194 -40.72 29.59 58.38
CA ALA A 194 -39.46 30.31 58.24
C ALA A 194 -38.26 29.36 58.06
N ARG A 195 -38.18 28.28 58.86
CA ARG A 195 -37.12 27.26 58.75
C ARG A 195 -37.19 26.46 57.43
N GLU A 196 -38.40 26.14 56.95
CA GLU A 196 -38.56 25.50 55.62
C GLU A 196 -38.12 26.41 54.47
N THR A 197 -38.40 27.71 54.54
CA THR A 197 -37.98 28.66 53.50
C THR A 197 -36.47 28.88 53.48
N GLU A 198 -35.82 29.00 54.64
CA GLU A 198 -34.36 29.12 54.74
C GLU A 198 -33.66 27.83 54.29
N GLN A 199 -34.21 26.67 54.64
CA GLN A 199 -33.65 25.38 54.23
C GLN A 199 -33.83 25.12 52.73
N ARG A 200 -34.91 25.61 52.10
CA ARG A 200 -35.08 25.55 50.65
C ARG A 200 -34.10 26.45 49.90
N ILE A 201 -33.85 27.66 50.42
CA ILE A 201 -32.88 28.60 49.83
C ILE A 201 -31.43 28.09 49.98
N GLU A 202 -31.10 27.49 51.13
CA GLU A 202 -29.78 26.89 51.34
C GLU A 202 -29.59 25.65 50.45
N ASN A 203 -30.61 24.78 50.33
CA ASN A 203 -30.56 23.63 49.43
C ASN A 203 -30.44 24.06 47.94
N GLU A 204 -31.14 25.11 47.50
CA GLU A 204 -30.99 25.64 46.13
C GLU A 204 -29.58 26.21 45.87
N LYS A 205 -28.98 26.88 46.86
CA LYS A 205 -27.59 27.37 46.75
C LYS A 205 -26.59 26.22 46.72
N GLN A 206 -26.76 25.21 47.56
CA GLN A 206 -25.90 24.02 47.58
C GLN A 206 -26.04 23.21 46.27
N GLU A 207 -27.25 23.07 45.73
CA GLU A 207 -27.46 22.44 44.43
C GLU A 207 -26.85 23.25 43.27
N ALA A 208 -26.95 24.58 43.29
CA ALA A 208 -26.33 25.43 42.27
C ALA A 208 -24.79 25.31 42.30
N ILE A 209 -24.19 25.30 43.49
CA ILE A 209 -22.75 25.11 43.67
C ILE A 209 -22.32 23.70 43.21
N GLN A 210 -23.07 22.66 43.57
CA GLN A 210 -22.78 21.29 43.12
C GLN A 210 -22.93 21.12 41.60
N ARG A 211 -23.90 21.78 40.96
CA ARG A 211 -24.04 21.77 39.49
C ARG A 211 -22.89 22.51 38.81
N GLU A 212 -22.44 23.64 39.36
CA GLU A 212 -21.29 24.37 38.82
C GLU A 212 -19.98 23.58 38.98
N GLU A 213 -19.77 22.94 40.13
CA GLU A 213 -18.58 22.11 40.39
C GLU A 213 -18.60 20.82 39.56
N ALA A 214 -19.76 20.17 39.39
CA ALA A 214 -19.92 19.03 38.48
C ALA A 214 -19.71 19.42 37.02
N ALA A 215 -20.17 20.61 36.58
CA ALA A 215 -19.93 21.11 35.23
C ALA A 215 -18.43 21.40 34.98
N LYS A 216 -17.75 22.02 35.94
CA LYS A 216 -16.29 22.24 35.86
C LYS A 216 -15.51 20.93 35.86
N GLN A 217 -15.90 19.95 36.67
CA GLN A 217 -15.25 18.64 36.71
C GLN A 217 -15.49 17.85 35.41
N ALA A 218 -16.69 17.92 34.84
CA ALA A 218 -17.00 17.31 33.55
C ALA A 218 -16.19 17.94 32.41
N GLN A 219 -16.04 19.27 32.40
CA GLN A 219 -15.23 19.98 31.41
C GLN A 219 -13.74 19.65 31.54
N ALA A 220 -13.22 19.62 32.77
CA ALA A 220 -11.82 19.23 33.02
C ALA A 220 -11.52 17.76 32.65
N ASN A 221 -12.48 16.86 32.87
CA ASN A 221 -12.35 15.46 32.45
C ASN A 221 -12.38 15.33 30.92
N ALA A 222 -13.29 16.03 30.24
CA ALA A 222 -13.38 16.05 28.78
C ALA A 222 -12.10 16.62 28.14
N GLU A 223 -11.52 17.67 28.72
CA GLU A 223 -10.27 18.27 28.23
C GLU A 223 -9.07 17.33 28.43
N ARG A 224 -8.98 16.65 29.58
CA ARG A 224 -7.95 15.62 29.82
C ARG A 224 -8.10 14.43 28.86
N GLU A 225 -9.33 13.98 28.62
CA GLU A 225 -9.60 12.86 27.71
C GLU A 225 -9.27 13.22 26.25
N ALA A 226 -9.56 14.46 25.82
CA ALA A 226 -9.16 14.96 24.51
C ALA A 226 -7.63 15.04 24.34
N ILE A 227 -6.90 15.48 25.37
CA ILE A 227 -5.43 15.50 25.35
C ILE A 227 -4.86 14.08 25.29
N VAL A 228 -5.36 13.16 26.10
CA VAL A 228 -4.92 11.74 26.10
C VAL A 228 -5.25 11.06 24.77
N ALA A 229 -6.41 11.37 24.16
CA ALA A 229 -6.77 10.87 22.84
C ALA A 229 -5.81 11.39 21.75
N GLN A 230 -5.47 12.69 21.76
CA GLN A 230 -4.47 13.26 20.84
C GLN A 230 -3.08 12.67 21.04
N GLU A 231 -2.63 12.45 22.28
CA GLU A 231 -1.34 11.82 22.55
C GLU A 231 -1.30 10.37 22.08
N ARG A 232 -2.38 9.61 22.29
CA ARG A 232 -2.50 8.24 21.78
C ARG A 232 -2.48 8.19 20.26
N GLU A 233 -3.16 9.11 19.59
CA GLU A 233 -3.18 9.19 18.13
C GLU A 233 -1.81 9.56 17.56
N LYS A 234 -1.12 10.53 18.17
CA LYS A 234 0.26 10.88 17.80
C LYS A 234 1.23 9.72 18.02
N TYR A 235 1.13 9.04 19.16
CA TYR A 235 1.98 7.89 19.46
C TYR A 235 1.71 6.71 18.51
N ALA A 236 0.44 6.45 18.17
CA ALA A 236 0.07 5.43 17.19
C ALA A 236 0.57 5.77 15.77
N ALA A 237 0.50 7.05 15.38
CA ALA A 237 1.05 7.52 14.11
C ALA A 237 2.57 7.39 14.06
N GLU A 238 3.28 7.73 15.14
CA GLU A 238 4.73 7.60 15.25
C GLU A 238 5.18 6.13 15.21
N GLN A 239 4.47 5.23 15.89
CA GLN A 239 4.73 3.79 15.80
C GLN A 239 4.47 3.25 14.38
N ALA A 240 3.39 3.67 13.73
CA ALA A 240 3.10 3.27 12.35
C ALA A 240 4.17 3.77 11.37
N GLU A 241 4.69 4.99 11.56
CA GLU A 241 5.78 5.53 10.76
C GLU A 241 7.11 4.79 11.03
N ALA A 242 7.42 4.51 12.29
CA ALA A 242 8.60 3.73 12.68
C ALA A 242 8.55 2.32 12.09
N GLN A 243 7.39 1.64 12.14
CA GLN A 243 7.22 0.33 11.54
C GLN A 243 7.40 0.37 10.03
N ARG A 244 6.82 1.36 9.33
CA ARG A 244 7.02 1.53 7.87
C ARG A 244 8.48 1.76 7.50
N LYS A 245 9.21 2.55 8.29
CA LYS A 245 10.65 2.76 8.09
C LYS A 245 11.43 1.46 8.30
N GLN A 246 11.11 0.71 9.35
CA GLN A 246 11.77 -0.57 9.62
C GLN A 246 11.47 -1.61 8.53
N ASP A 247 10.23 -1.70 8.06
CA ASP A 247 9.82 -2.60 6.98
C ASP A 247 10.51 -2.23 5.66
N ALA A 248 10.67 -0.94 5.36
CA ALA A 248 11.42 -0.47 4.20
C ALA A 248 12.91 -0.83 4.27
N ILE A 249 13.54 -0.65 5.45
CA ILE A 249 14.94 -1.03 5.68
C ILE A 249 15.11 -2.55 5.52
N ASN A 250 14.22 -3.34 6.13
CA ASN A 250 14.26 -4.80 6.04
C ASN A 250 14.05 -5.28 4.59
N ALA A 251 13.13 -4.66 3.84
CA ALA A 251 12.90 -4.97 2.43
C ALA A 251 14.13 -4.67 1.56
N GLU A 252 14.82 -3.56 1.82
CA GLU A 252 16.05 -3.19 1.11
C GLU A 252 17.22 -4.13 1.46
N GLN A 253 17.38 -4.47 2.74
CA GLN A 253 18.37 -5.46 3.18
C GLN A 253 18.14 -6.84 2.53
N ASN A 254 16.90 -7.35 2.55
CA ASN A 254 16.56 -8.61 1.90
C ASN A 254 16.84 -8.58 0.39
N ARG A 255 16.61 -7.44 -0.27
CA ARG A 255 16.90 -7.27 -1.70
C ARG A 255 18.42 -7.27 -1.97
N LEU A 256 19.20 -6.61 -1.14
CA LEU A 256 20.67 -6.59 -1.21
C LEU A 256 21.24 -7.99 -0.98
N GLU A 257 20.78 -8.70 0.06
CA GLU A 257 21.19 -10.07 0.36
C GLU A 257 20.84 -11.03 -0.78
N ALA A 258 19.65 -10.91 -1.39
CA ALA A 258 19.27 -11.73 -2.54
C ALA A 258 20.19 -11.49 -3.76
N ILE A 259 20.59 -10.24 -4.00
CA ILE A 259 21.55 -9.90 -5.07
C ILE A 259 22.94 -10.47 -4.76
N GLU A 260 23.40 -10.37 -3.51
CA GLU A 260 24.68 -10.92 -3.05
C GLU A 260 24.70 -12.45 -3.21
N GLN A 261 23.65 -13.14 -2.76
CA GLN A 261 23.49 -14.59 -2.90
C GLN A 261 23.44 -15.03 -4.37
N ALA A 262 22.76 -14.28 -5.24
CA ALA A 262 22.73 -14.55 -6.67
C ALA A 262 24.12 -14.40 -7.30
N LYS A 263 24.88 -13.35 -6.93
CA LYS A 263 26.27 -13.17 -7.38
C LYS A 263 27.18 -14.29 -6.90
N GLN A 264 27.10 -14.68 -5.62
CA GLN A 264 27.90 -15.77 -5.07
C GLN A 264 27.59 -17.10 -5.75
N THR A 265 26.31 -17.38 -6.03
CA THR A 265 25.89 -18.57 -6.76
C THR A 265 26.43 -18.58 -8.19
N GLN A 266 26.42 -17.43 -8.89
CA GLN A 266 27.01 -17.32 -10.23
C GLN A 266 28.53 -17.51 -10.22
N ILE A 267 29.24 -16.90 -9.28
CA ILE A 267 30.69 -17.06 -9.13
C ILE A 267 31.04 -18.52 -8.84
N LYS A 268 30.30 -19.16 -7.93
CA LYS A 268 30.48 -20.58 -7.60
C LYS A 268 30.22 -21.46 -8.83
N ALA A 269 29.11 -21.25 -9.53
CA ALA A 269 28.79 -22.00 -10.75
C ALA A 269 29.84 -21.80 -11.86
N GLN A 270 30.41 -20.59 -11.99
CA GLN A 270 31.49 -20.33 -12.94
C GLN A 270 32.79 -21.03 -12.54
N LYS A 271 33.14 -21.01 -11.26
CA LYS A 271 34.30 -21.73 -10.73
C LYS A 271 34.15 -23.24 -10.90
N ASP A 272 33.00 -23.80 -10.56
CA ASP A 272 32.70 -25.22 -10.72
C ASP A 272 32.80 -25.66 -12.20
N ARG A 273 32.35 -24.82 -13.15
CA ARG A 273 32.53 -25.08 -14.59
C ARG A 273 34.00 -25.04 -15.01
N GLN A 274 34.77 -24.04 -14.54
CA GLN A 274 36.20 -23.95 -14.86
C GLN A 274 36.97 -25.13 -14.28
N ASP A 275 36.69 -25.51 -13.03
CA ASP A 275 37.32 -26.66 -12.37
C ASP A 275 36.96 -27.97 -13.09
N ALA A 276 35.71 -28.12 -13.55
CA ALA A 276 35.28 -29.26 -14.36
C ALA A 276 35.99 -29.31 -15.73
N GLU A 277 36.14 -28.18 -16.42
CA GLU A 277 36.84 -28.08 -17.70
C GLU A 277 38.33 -28.41 -17.54
N ILE A 278 38.98 -27.89 -16.49
CA ILE A 278 40.38 -28.21 -16.17
C ILE A 278 40.53 -29.71 -15.83
N ALA A 279 39.60 -30.28 -15.06
CA ALA A 279 39.63 -31.71 -14.74
C ALA A 279 39.42 -32.59 -15.98
N GLU A 280 38.54 -32.19 -16.90
CA GLU A 280 38.34 -32.88 -18.17
C GLU A 280 39.57 -32.74 -19.09
N ALA A 281 40.16 -31.56 -19.19
CA ALA A 281 41.40 -31.35 -19.94
C ALA A 281 42.55 -32.23 -19.40
N LYS A 282 42.71 -32.31 -18.07
CA LYS A 282 43.69 -33.21 -17.43
C LYS A 282 43.41 -34.68 -17.74
N ARG A 283 42.14 -35.11 -17.73
CA ARG A 283 41.77 -36.48 -18.12
C ARG A 283 42.12 -36.76 -19.58
N ARG A 284 41.76 -35.87 -20.50
CA ARG A 284 42.11 -35.99 -21.93
C ARG A 284 43.62 -36.02 -22.15
N GLU A 285 44.41 -35.25 -21.41
CA GLU A 285 45.87 -35.30 -21.49
C GLU A 285 46.45 -36.59 -20.91
N ALA A 286 45.92 -37.09 -19.79
CA ALA A 286 46.31 -38.36 -19.21
C ALA A 286 46.00 -39.52 -20.17
N ASP A 287 44.82 -39.54 -20.77
CA ASP A 287 44.40 -40.53 -21.76
C ASP A 287 45.31 -40.48 -23.00
N LYS A 288 45.62 -39.29 -23.52
CA LYS A 288 46.57 -39.12 -24.64
C LYS A 288 47.96 -39.66 -24.30
N LYS A 289 48.47 -39.38 -23.10
CA LYS A 289 49.78 -39.89 -22.63
C LYS A 289 49.76 -41.40 -22.47
N TYR A 290 48.67 -41.96 -21.93
CA TYR A 290 48.49 -43.39 -21.79
C TYR A 290 48.43 -44.08 -23.16
N MET A 291 47.62 -43.57 -24.09
CA MET A 291 47.54 -44.05 -25.48
C MET A 291 48.90 -43.99 -26.19
N ALA A 292 49.62 -42.88 -26.04
CA ALA A 292 50.97 -42.75 -26.61
C ALA A 292 51.97 -43.73 -26.00
N GLY A 293 51.86 -44.01 -24.70
CA GLY A 293 52.65 -45.03 -24.01
C GLY A 293 52.39 -46.43 -24.58
N VAL A 294 51.12 -46.80 -24.75
CA VAL A 294 50.70 -48.07 -25.36
C VAL A 294 51.21 -48.17 -26.81
N HIS A 295 51.07 -47.12 -27.62
CA HIS A 295 51.58 -47.09 -28.99
C HIS A 295 53.10 -47.24 -29.06
N ASN A 296 53.83 -46.56 -28.17
CA ASN A 296 55.30 -46.66 -28.14
C ASN A 296 55.77 -48.05 -27.70
N ALA A 297 55.07 -48.69 -26.75
CA ALA A 297 55.37 -50.06 -26.34
C ALA A 297 55.15 -51.06 -27.47
N ILE A 298 54.03 -50.95 -28.19
CA ILE A 298 53.74 -51.78 -29.38
C ILE A 298 54.79 -51.52 -30.47
N LEU A 299 55.11 -50.26 -30.76
CA LEU A 299 56.10 -49.90 -31.77
C LEU A 299 57.47 -50.52 -31.48
N LYS A 300 57.89 -50.52 -30.20
CA LYS A 300 59.14 -51.14 -29.76
C LYS A 300 59.17 -52.65 -30.06
N VAL A 301 58.10 -53.37 -29.73
CA VAL A 301 57.99 -54.81 -30.02
C VAL A 301 58.05 -55.08 -31.52
N LEU A 302 57.38 -54.26 -32.34
CA LEU A 302 57.42 -54.41 -33.80
C LEU A 302 58.81 -54.14 -34.37
N THR A 303 59.53 -53.13 -33.86
CA THR A 303 60.90 -52.84 -34.31
C THR A 303 61.91 -53.89 -33.86
N ASP A 304 61.78 -54.43 -32.65
CA ASP A 304 62.65 -55.50 -32.13
C ASP A 304 62.49 -56.81 -32.94
N ASN A 305 61.34 -56.99 -33.61
CA ASN A 305 61.05 -58.13 -34.51
C ASN A 305 61.26 -57.82 -36.00
N GLY A 306 61.99 -56.75 -36.34
CA GLY A 306 62.44 -56.48 -37.70
C GLY A 306 61.48 -55.69 -38.61
N ILE A 307 60.39 -55.13 -38.07
CA ILE A 307 59.52 -54.22 -38.82
C ILE A 307 60.10 -52.80 -38.80
N SER A 308 60.10 -52.12 -39.95
CA SER A 308 60.58 -50.74 -40.04
C SER A 308 59.72 -49.80 -39.18
N LYS A 309 60.33 -48.71 -38.68
CA LYS A 309 59.64 -47.75 -37.81
C LYS A 309 58.46 -47.07 -38.50
N GLU A 310 58.52 -46.86 -39.81
CA GLU A 310 57.45 -46.22 -40.59
C GLU A 310 56.29 -47.20 -40.88
N ASP A 311 56.61 -48.48 -41.16
CA ASP A 311 55.58 -49.51 -41.35
C ASP A 311 54.88 -49.85 -40.02
N GLY A 312 55.62 -49.91 -38.91
CA GLY A 312 55.08 -50.13 -37.58
C GLY A 312 54.10 -49.03 -37.13
N LYS A 313 54.41 -47.75 -37.40
CA LYS A 313 53.47 -46.64 -37.17
C LYS A 313 52.21 -46.76 -38.03
N THR A 314 52.35 -47.18 -39.29
CA THR A 314 51.22 -47.37 -40.20
C THR A 314 50.30 -48.48 -39.69
N MET A 315 50.87 -49.58 -39.20
CA MET A 315 50.11 -50.69 -38.61
C MET A 315 49.38 -50.29 -37.32
N ILE A 316 50.04 -49.55 -36.42
CA ILE A 316 49.42 -49.02 -35.19
C ILE A 316 48.26 -48.06 -35.54
N LYS A 317 48.42 -47.20 -36.56
CA LYS A 317 47.35 -46.29 -37.01
C LYS A 317 46.14 -47.03 -37.57
N LEU A 318 46.36 -48.10 -38.35
CA LEU A 318 45.28 -48.93 -38.90
C LEU A 318 44.56 -49.73 -37.80
N ALA A 319 45.29 -50.22 -36.81
CA ALA A 319 44.74 -50.89 -35.64
C ALA A 319 43.94 -49.93 -34.73
N ALA A 320 44.48 -48.73 -34.47
CA ALA A 320 43.82 -47.71 -33.65
C ALA A 320 42.55 -47.13 -34.30
N THR A 321 42.47 -47.14 -35.63
CA THR A 321 41.28 -46.70 -36.39
C THR A 321 40.30 -47.84 -36.70
N ALA A 322 40.49 -49.02 -36.09
CA ALA A 322 39.67 -50.23 -36.29
C ALA A 322 39.54 -50.67 -37.76
N ARG A 323 40.57 -50.43 -38.57
CA ARG A 323 40.62 -50.80 -39.99
C ARG A 323 41.25 -52.18 -40.24
N LEU A 324 41.77 -52.83 -39.20
CA LEU A 324 42.26 -54.20 -39.26
C LEU A 324 41.17 -55.18 -38.79
N PRO A 325 40.75 -56.15 -39.63
CA PRO A 325 39.77 -57.14 -39.21
C PRO A 325 40.34 -58.01 -38.09
N GLN A 326 39.58 -58.18 -37.01
CA GLN A 326 39.92 -58.99 -35.81
C GLN A 326 41.12 -58.50 -34.97
N LEU A 327 41.67 -57.30 -35.21
CA LEU A 327 42.77 -56.75 -34.43
C LEU A 327 42.45 -55.33 -33.92
N THR A 328 42.37 -55.19 -32.60
CA THR A 328 42.09 -53.93 -31.90
C THR A 328 43.16 -53.64 -30.84
N ILE A 329 43.43 -52.35 -30.61
CA ILE A 329 44.26 -51.91 -29.48
C ILE A 329 43.32 -51.57 -28.34
N ASN A 330 43.50 -52.22 -27.19
CA ASN A 330 42.79 -51.85 -25.97
C ASN A 330 43.58 -50.73 -25.26
N TYR A 331 42.86 -49.69 -24.85
CA TYR A 331 43.35 -48.57 -24.05
C TYR A 331 42.63 -48.56 -22.70
#